data_AF-A0A1Y4FI16-F1
#
_entry.id   AF-A0A1Y4FI16-F1
#
_cell.length_a   1.000
_cell.length_b   1.000
_cell.length_c   1.000
_cell.angle_alpha   90.00
_cell.angle_beta   90.00
_cell.angle_gamma   90.00
#
_symmetry.space_group_name_H-M   'P 1'
#
loop_
_entity.id
_entity.type
_entity.pdbx_description
1 polymer ?
#
loop_
_entity_poly.entity_id
_entity_poly.type
_entity_poly.pdbx_seq_one_letter_code
_entity_poly.pdbx_strand_id
1 'polypeptide(L)'
;MPTLYVISPPREIFEGIRPEVKQHIVMQPDFLRYPSGRFKGITRSLLAGRIPLPKRILYYWFPKKYFDRIIHAEAGDAILIYEACNVRVLRAIRPYLPEGVPCYIYYCNPVGTTFRRPAEELQAIRALGYRLTSFDPCEAERYGMACTGQYFRYPEHQPDNIDSDCFFCGLPKDRAGTLQRLRTRLEAEGLTCDFVIPRTPAEKLTYPQYLDRLARTRCVIDISQKGQTGLTRRPLEALFYGKKLLTDNPEIARYDFYRPQNVFILGKDPEEQLRAFIESPLAEVPETVRAAYDVNEWIRHYLP
;
A
#
# COMPACT_ATOMS: atom_id res chain seq x y z
N MET A 1 -17.29 16.35 -16.65
CA MET A 1 -16.60 16.70 -15.39
C MET A 1 -15.31 15.89 -15.36
N PRO A 2 -14.20 16.48 -14.88
CA PRO A 2 -12.93 15.79 -14.73
C PRO A 2 -13.08 14.43 -14.01
N THR A 3 -12.49 13.38 -14.57
CA THR A 3 -12.57 12.00 -14.08
C THR A 3 -11.17 11.45 -13.82
N LEU A 4 -10.99 10.80 -12.66
CA LEU A 4 -9.81 10.01 -12.32
C LEU A 4 -10.08 8.52 -12.56
N TYR A 5 -9.40 7.94 -13.54
CA TYR A 5 -9.42 6.49 -13.78
C TYR A 5 -8.38 5.80 -12.91
N VAL A 6 -8.82 4.97 -11.96
CA VAL A 6 -7.91 4.27 -11.04
C VAL A 6 -7.85 2.79 -11.38
N ILE A 7 -6.67 2.30 -11.75
CA ILE A 7 -6.42 0.91 -12.12
C ILE A 7 -5.85 0.18 -10.90
N SER A 8 -6.48 -0.93 -10.52
CA SER A 8 -6.09 -1.77 -9.38
C SER A 8 -6.10 -1.08 -7.99
N PRO A 9 -7.10 -0.25 -7.63
CA PRO A 9 -7.15 0.33 -6.30
C PRO A 9 -7.38 -0.73 -5.22
N PRO A 10 -6.87 -0.54 -3.99
CA PRO A 10 -7.28 -1.34 -2.83
C PRO A 10 -8.72 -0.98 -2.46
N ARG A 11 -9.67 -1.80 -2.96
CA ARG A 11 -11.12 -1.50 -2.90
C ARG A 11 -11.61 -1.24 -1.48
N GLU A 12 -11.14 -2.03 -0.53
CA GLU A 12 -11.53 -1.93 0.88
C GLU A 12 -11.13 -0.57 1.51
N ILE A 13 -10.06 0.08 1.03
CA ILE A 13 -9.72 1.44 1.48
C ILE A 13 -10.53 2.47 0.69
N PHE A 14 -10.65 2.28 -0.63
CA PHE A 14 -11.35 3.20 -1.52
C PHE A 14 -12.87 3.27 -1.27
N GLU A 15 -13.43 2.29 -0.57
CA GLU A 15 -14.79 2.35 -0.02
C GLU A 15 -14.97 3.51 0.97
N GLY A 16 -13.91 3.94 1.66
CA GLY A 16 -13.92 5.12 2.55
C GLY A 16 -13.83 6.46 1.84
N ILE A 17 -13.73 6.50 0.50
CA ILE A 17 -13.76 7.76 -0.24
C ILE A 17 -15.18 8.34 -0.19
N ARG A 18 -15.28 9.62 0.19
CA ARG A 18 -16.54 10.32 0.33
C ARG A 18 -17.32 10.37 -1.00
N PRO A 19 -18.67 10.27 -0.97
CA PRO A 19 -19.48 10.18 -2.19
C PRO A 19 -19.24 11.30 -3.21
N GLU A 20 -19.04 12.53 -2.74
CA GLU A 20 -18.79 13.71 -3.57
C GLU A 20 -17.45 13.67 -4.31
N VAL A 21 -16.45 12.94 -3.78
CA VAL A 21 -15.19 12.68 -4.47
C VAL A 21 -15.32 11.44 -5.37
N LYS A 22 -16.00 10.40 -4.86
CA LYS A 22 -16.16 9.11 -5.53
C LYS A 22 -16.87 9.21 -6.89
N GLN A 23 -17.79 10.16 -7.06
CA GLN A 23 -18.47 10.41 -8.34
C GLN A 23 -17.49 10.80 -9.47
N HIS A 24 -16.30 11.30 -9.13
CA HIS A 24 -15.24 11.65 -10.08
C HIS A 24 -14.24 10.51 -10.31
N ILE A 25 -14.44 9.33 -9.71
CA ILE A 25 -13.48 8.23 -9.75
C ILE A 25 -14.08 7.02 -10.45
N VAL A 26 -13.39 6.56 -11.50
CA VAL A 26 -13.71 5.30 -12.20
C VAL A 26 -12.69 4.23 -11.79
N MET A 27 -13.09 3.36 -10.86
CA MET A 27 -12.27 2.22 -10.44
C MET A 27 -12.30 1.09 -11.47
N GLN A 28 -11.12 0.56 -11.78
CA GLN A 28 -10.92 -0.55 -12.72
C GLN A 28 -10.16 -1.69 -12.03
N PRO A 29 -10.43 -2.96 -12.39
CA PRO A 29 -9.69 -4.08 -11.83
C PRO A 29 -8.23 -4.05 -12.29
N ASP A 30 -7.40 -4.94 -11.73
CA ASP A 30 -6.01 -5.16 -12.15
C ASP A 30 -5.95 -5.85 -13.52
N PHE A 31 -6.38 -5.15 -14.57
CA PHE A 31 -6.44 -5.68 -15.93
C PHE A 31 -5.10 -5.61 -16.67
N LEU A 32 -4.11 -4.93 -16.09
CA LEU A 32 -2.75 -4.83 -16.61
C LEU A 32 -1.83 -5.94 -16.08
N ARG A 33 -2.28 -6.69 -15.06
CA ARG A 33 -1.60 -7.85 -14.48
C ARG A 33 -1.14 -8.85 -15.53
N TYR A 34 -0.07 -9.56 -15.20
CA TYR A 34 0.35 -10.72 -15.96
C TYR A 34 -0.78 -11.76 -16.08
N PRO A 35 -1.11 -12.22 -17.30
CA PRO A 35 -2.28 -13.06 -17.52
C PRO A 35 -2.10 -14.46 -16.92
N SER A 36 -3.21 -15.07 -16.50
CA SER A 36 -3.27 -16.50 -16.20
C SER A 36 -3.15 -17.31 -17.50
N GLY A 37 -2.41 -18.42 -17.43
CA GLY A 37 -2.20 -19.33 -18.56
C GLY A 37 -0.83 -19.17 -19.24
N ARG A 38 -0.12 -20.29 -19.38
CA ARG A 38 1.27 -20.36 -19.86
C ARG A 38 1.44 -19.72 -21.24
N PHE A 39 0.56 -20.02 -22.18
CA PHE A 39 0.65 -19.49 -23.55
C PHE A 39 0.41 -17.98 -23.62
N LYS A 40 -0.62 -17.46 -22.92
CA LYS A 40 -0.87 -16.02 -22.82
C LYS A 40 0.30 -15.29 -22.18
N GLY A 41 0.90 -15.87 -21.14
CA GLY A 41 2.09 -15.30 -20.49
C GLY A 41 3.31 -15.25 -21.42
N ILE A 42 3.60 -16.34 -22.14
CA ILE A 42 4.73 -16.40 -23.08
C ILE A 42 4.54 -15.36 -24.18
N THR A 43 3.38 -15.35 -24.84
CA THR A 43 3.09 -14.38 -25.91
C THR A 43 3.13 -12.94 -25.40
N ARG A 44 2.61 -12.67 -24.19
CA ARG A 44 2.71 -11.36 -23.54
C ARG A 44 4.17 -10.96 -23.39
N SER A 45 5.00 -11.85 -22.85
CA SER A 45 6.41 -11.58 -22.59
C SER A 45 7.20 -11.33 -23.88
N LEU A 46 6.87 -12.07 -24.95
CA LEU A 46 7.53 -11.99 -26.25
C LEU A 46 7.19 -10.74 -27.05
N LEU A 47 5.92 -10.31 -27.03
CA LEU A 47 5.42 -9.31 -27.97
C LEU A 47 5.19 -7.94 -27.32
N ALA A 48 4.61 -7.92 -26.12
CA ALA A 48 4.19 -6.68 -25.48
C ALA A 48 5.35 -5.73 -25.17
N GLY A 49 5.26 -4.49 -25.67
CA GLY A 49 6.25 -3.45 -25.37
C GLY A 49 7.66 -3.76 -25.91
N ARG A 50 7.78 -4.78 -26.76
CA ARG A 50 9.00 -5.08 -27.53
C ARG A 50 8.86 -4.61 -28.98
N ILE A 51 7.65 -4.76 -29.52
CA ILE A 51 7.29 -4.26 -30.84
C ILE A 51 6.00 -3.42 -30.74
N PRO A 52 5.81 -2.42 -31.61
CA PRO A 52 4.52 -1.76 -31.77
C PRO A 52 3.47 -2.78 -32.23
N LEU A 53 2.31 -2.79 -31.58
CA LEU A 53 1.21 -3.70 -31.89
C LEU A 53 -0.09 -2.92 -31.98
N PRO A 54 -0.93 -3.11 -33.02
CA PRO A 54 -2.26 -2.52 -33.09
C PRO A 54 -3.10 -2.83 -31.85
N LYS A 55 -3.93 -1.86 -31.44
CA LYS A 55 -4.84 -1.97 -30.28
C LYS A 55 -5.65 -3.27 -30.27
N ARG A 56 -6.13 -3.72 -31.43
CA ARG A 56 -6.92 -4.95 -31.57
C ARG A 56 -6.16 -6.20 -31.11
N ILE A 57 -4.83 -6.25 -31.32
CA ILE A 57 -3.98 -7.35 -30.85
C ILE A 57 -3.81 -7.26 -29.33
N LEU A 58 -3.64 -6.05 -28.81
CA LEU A 58 -3.48 -5.83 -27.37
C LEU A 58 -4.68 -6.33 -26.56
N TYR A 59 -5.89 -6.39 -27.15
CA TYR A 59 -7.07 -6.96 -26.48
C TYR A 59 -6.94 -8.43 -26.08
N TYR A 60 -5.98 -9.16 -26.67
CA TYR A 60 -5.67 -10.52 -26.26
C TYR A 60 -5.13 -10.59 -24.82
N TRP A 61 -4.45 -9.52 -24.36
CA TRP A 61 -3.89 -9.42 -23.02
C TRP A 61 -4.59 -8.39 -22.12
N PHE A 62 -5.09 -7.27 -22.67
CA PHE A 62 -5.89 -6.28 -21.92
C PHE A 62 -7.36 -6.41 -22.29
N PRO A 63 -8.24 -6.82 -21.36
CA PRO A 63 -9.67 -6.88 -21.64
C PRO A 63 -10.18 -5.56 -22.24
N LYS A 64 -10.77 -5.65 -23.45
CA LYS A 64 -11.26 -4.51 -24.23
C LYS A 64 -12.07 -3.52 -23.40
N LYS A 65 -12.99 -4.03 -22.58
CA LYS A 65 -13.87 -3.23 -21.70
C LYS A 65 -13.10 -2.25 -20.82
N TYR A 66 -11.98 -2.68 -20.22
CA TYR A 66 -11.21 -1.86 -19.28
C TYR A 66 -10.16 -1.01 -20.00
N PHE A 67 -9.51 -1.59 -21.01
CA PHE A 67 -8.53 -0.84 -21.79
C PHE A 67 -9.18 0.31 -22.54
N ASP A 68 -10.35 0.09 -23.16
CA ASP A 68 -11.06 1.15 -23.86
C ASP A 68 -11.50 2.27 -22.91
N ARG A 69 -11.73 2.02 -21.63
CA ARG A 69 -12.11 3.10 -20.70
C ARG A 69 -11.02 4.15 -20.52
N ILE A 70 -9.75 3.73 -20.45
CA ILE A 70 -8.64 4.68 -20.24
C ILE A 70 -8.15 5.36 -21.52
N ILE A 71 -8.33 4.72 -22.69
CA ILE A 71 -7.91 5.34 -23.96
C ILE A 71 -8.87 6.43 -24.43
N HIS A 72 -10.10 6.46 -23.90
CA HIS A 72 -11.10 7.49 -24.18
C HIS A 72 -11.18 8.53 -23.05
N ALA A 73 -10.18 8.61 -22.16
CA ALA A 73 -10.09 9.71 -21.21
C ALA A 73 -10.00 11.04 -21.97
N GLU A 74 -10.66 12.07 -21.47
CA GLU A 74 -10.79 13.37 -22.13
C GLU A 74 -9.80 14.39 -21.55
N ALA A 75 -9.68 15.55 -22.20
CA ALA A 75 -8.90 16.65 -21.65
C ALA A 75 -9.45 17.05 -20.28
N GLY A 76 -8.57 17.10 -19.28
CA GLY A 76 -8.97 17.32 -17.89
C GLY A 76 -9.27 16.04 -17.11
N ASP A 77 -9.15 14.84 -17.70
CA ASP A 77 -9.13 13.60 -16.92
C ASP A 77 -7.71 13.27 -16.42
N ALA A 78 -7.60 12.28 -15.54
CA ALA A 78 -6.35 11.71 -15.08
C ALA A 78 -6.41 10.18 -15.00
N ILE A 79 -5.26 9.53 -15.12
CA ILE A 79 -5.13 8.08 -14.96
C ILE A 79 -4.18 7.80 -13.81
N LEU A 80 -4.59 7.01 -12.84
CA LEU A 80 -3.77 6.51 -11.74
C LEU A 80 -3.64 5.00 -11.83
N ILE A 81 -2.41 4.51 -11.96
CA ILE A 81 -2.09 3.10 -11.97
C ILE A 81 -1.50 2.75 -10.61
N TYR A 82 -2.22 1.97 -9.80
CA TYR A 82 -1.60 1.29 -8.68
C TYR A 82 -0.64 0.24 -9.22
N GLU A 83 0.49 0.07 -8.53
CA GLU A 83 1.45 -1.03 -8.70
C GLU A 83 0.91 -2.22 -9.52
N ALA A 84 1.59 -2.59 -10.61
CA ALA A 84 1.27 -3.82 -11.36
C ALA A 84 2.10 -3.99 -12.63
N CYS A 85 2.73 -2.92 -13.12
CA CYS A 85 3.19 -2.89 -14.51
C CYS A 85 4.69 -2.77 -14.61
N ASN A 86 5.32 -3.81 -15.16
CA ASN A 86 6.69 -3.66 -15.65
C ASN A 86 6.73 -2.69 -16.85
N VAL A 87 7.94 -2.20 -17.15
CA VAL A 87 8.18 -1.22 -18.22
C VAL A 87 7.55 -1.63 -19.56
N ARG A 88 7.52 -2.93 -19.87
CA ARG A 88 6.98 -3.43 -21.15
C ARG A 88 5.47 -3.27 -21.24
N VAL A 89 4.75 -3.47 -20.15
CA VAL A 89 3.30 -3.27 -20.12
C VAL A 89 2.96 -1.81 -20.39
N LEU A 90 3.65 -0.91 -19.67
CA LEU A 90 3.48 0.53 -19.80
C LEU A 90 3.83 0.98 -21.22
N ARG A 91 4.94 0.50 -21.78
CA ARG A 91 5.33 0.79 -23.17
C ARG A 91 4.29 0.29 -24.19
N ALA A 92 3.66 -0.85 -23.94
CA ALA A 92 2.66 -1.40 -24.86
C ALA A 92 1.38 -0.55 -24.91
N ILE A 93 0.94 0.00 -23.77
CA ILE A 93 -0.31 0.76 -23.70
C ILE A 93 -0.11 2.25 -23.98
N ARG A 94 1.07 2.81 -23.70
CA ARG A 94 1.34 4.25 -23.78
C ARG A 94 0.93 4.91 -25.11
N PRO A 95 1.18 4.32 -26.30
CA PRO A 95 0.80 4.91 -27.59
C PRO A 95 -0.70 5.11 -27.79
N TYR A 96 -1.52 4.49 -26.94
CA TYR A 96 -2.99 4.56 -27.01
C TYR A 96 -3.60 5.45 -25.93
N LEU A 97 -2.79 5.90 -24.96
CA LEU A 97 -3.28 6.81 -23.93
C LEU A 97 -3.34 8.23 -24.51
N PRO A 98 -4.43 8.99 -24.24
CA PRO A 98 -4.61 10.33 -24.79
C PRO A 98 -3.42 11.25 -24.48
N GLU A 99 -3.08 12.10 -25.44
CA GLU A 99 -2.10 13.16 -25.23
C GLU A 99 -2.68 14.21 -24.26
N GLY A 100 -1.85 14.79 -23.41
CA GLY A 100 -2.27 15.77 -22.40
C GLY A 100 -2.94 15.20 -21.14
N VAL A 101 -3.42 13.94 -21.14
CA VAL A 101 -3.96 13.29 -19.94
C VAL A 101 -2.82 12.80 -19.03
N PRO A 102 -2.67 13.33 -17.80
CA PRO A 102 -1.64 12.88 -16.87
C PRO A 102 -1.85 11.42 -16.47
N CYS A 103 -0.77 10.64 -16.59
CA CYS A 103 -0.74 9.24 -16.19
C CYS A 103 0.22 9.06 -15.01
N TYR A 104 -0.34 8.82 -13.83
CA TYR A 104 0.39 8.56 -12.58
C TYR A 104 0.59 7.08 -12.35
N ILE A 105 1.72 6.72 -11.75
CA ILE A 105 1.97 5.39 -11.18
C ILE A 105 2.32 5.59 -9.72
N TYR A 106 1.52 4.99 -8.84
CA TYR A 106 1.78 4.98 -7.41
C TYR A 106 2.33 3.62 -6.99
N TYR A 107 3.56 3.64 -6.48
CA TYR A 107 4.18 2.47 -5.86
C TYR A 107 3.82 2.45 -4.37
N CYS A 108 3.01 1.47 -3.95
CA CYS A 108 2.66 1.26 -2.54
C CYS A 108 3.48 0.15 -1.85
N ASN A 109 4.48 -0.38 -2.55
CA ASN A 109 5.49 -1.29 -2.03
C ASN A 109 6.87 -0.83 -2.50
N PRO A 110 7.96 -1.23 -1.80
CA PRO A 110 9.31 -0.87 -2.23
C PRO A 110 9.57 -1.25 -3.69
N VAL A 111 10.14 -0.35 -4.49
CA VAL A 111 10.22 -0.55 -5.95
C VAL A 111 11.06 -1.77 -6.34
N GLY A 112 11.99 -2.19 -5.47
CA GLY A 112 12.78 -3.43 -5.62
C GLY A 112 11.95 -4.72 -5.58
N THR A 113 10.72 -4.69 -5.09
CA THR A 113 9.78 -5.83 -5.16
C THR A 113 9.21 -6.04 -6.57
N THR A 114 9.19 -4.99 -7.39
CA THR A 114 8.68 -5.02 -8.76
C THR A 114 9.82 -5.09 -9.78
N PHE A 115 10.91 -4.37 -9.54
CA PHE A 115 11.98 -4.15 -10.51
C PHE A 115 13.28 -4.82 -10.09
N ARG A 116 13.98 -5.40 -11.07
CA ARG A 116 15.32 -5.96 -10.87
C ARG A 116 16.40 -4.87 -10.94
N ARG A 117 16.17 -3.86 -11.78
CA ARG A 117 17.06 -2.70 -11.95
C ARG A 117 16.23 -1.42 -11.78
N PRO A 118 15.79 -1.09 -10.55
CA PRO A 118 14.83 -0.01 -10.33
C PRO A 118 15.20 1.32 -10.97
N ALA A 119 16.47 1.75 -10.89
CA ALA A 119 16.91 3.02 -11.46
C ALA A 119 16.66 3.11 -12.97
N GLU A 120 17.06 2.10 -13.73
CA GLU A 120 16.90 2.06 -15.19
C GLU A 120 15.45 1.85 -15.60
N GLU A 121 14.74 0.97 -14.89
CA GLU A 121 13.35 0.66 -15.20
C GLU A 121 12.44 1.86 -14.94
N LEU A 122 12.63 2.57 -13.82
CA LEU A 122 11.91 3.81 -13.51
C LEU A 122 12.28 4.94 -14.47
N GLN A 123 13.55 5.09 -14.86
CA GLN A 123 13.96 6.07 -15.87
C GLN A 123 13.28 5.79 -17.21
N ALA A 124 13.22 4.52 -17.64
CA ALA A 124 12.54 4.13 -18.87
C ALA A 124 11.03 4.39 -18.81
N ILE A 125 10.39 4.23 -17.65
CA ILE A 125 8.98 4.56 -17.45
C ILE A 125 8.76 6.08 -17.50
N ARG A 126 9.63 6.87 -16.85
CA ARG A 126 9.58 8.34 -16.90
C ARG A 126 9.74 8.85 -18.34
N ALA A 127 10.62 8.26 -19.13
CA ALA A 127 10.81 8.60 -20.54
C ALA A 127 9.57 8.35 -21.41
N LEU A 128 8.65 7.49 -20.97
CA LEU A 128 7.34 7.30 -21.61
C LEU A 128 6.32 8.38 -21.22
N GLY A 129 6.66 9.29 -20.30
CA GLY A 129 5.80 10.38 -19.84
C GLY A 129 4.92 10.05 -18.64
N TYR A 130 5.16 8.93 -17.94
CA TYR A 130 4.45 8.62 -16.69
C TYR A 130 5.01 9.45 -15.53
N ARG A 131 4.11 9.93 -14.66
CA ARG A 131 4.43 10.62 -13.42
C ARG A 131 4.55 9.59 -12.31
N LEU A 132 5.72 9.50 -11.70
CA LEU A 132 6.03 8.48 -10.70
C LEU A 132 5.83 9.03 -9.29
N THR A 133 5.09 8.30 -8.47
CA THR A 133 4.88 8.62 -7.05
C THR A 133 5.20 7.42 -6.16
N SER A 134 5.69 7.70 -4.96
CA SER A 134 6.07 6.70 -3.96
C SER A 134 5.41 6.97 -2.62
N PHE A 135 5.10 5.89 -1.91
CA PHE A 135 4.73 5.93 -0.50
C PHE A 135 5.93 6.20 0.43
N ASP A 136 7.14 5.81 0.00
CA ASP A 136 8.39 5.90 0.77
C ASP A 136 9.16 7.17 0.36
N PRO A 137 9.37 8.13 1.28
CA PRO A 137 10.14 9.35 1.03
C PRO A 137 11.59 9.08 0.60
N CYS A 138 12.24 8.07 1.17
CA CYS A 138 13.63 7.73 0.84
C CYS A 138 13.74 7.18 -0.59
N GLU A 139 12.79 6.34 -1.02
CA GLU A 139 12.74 5.90 -2.42
C GLU A 139 12.33 7.02 -3.37
N ALA A 140 11.43 7.92 -2.94
CA ALA A 140 11.03 9.07 -3.72
C ALA A 140 12.24 9.97 -4.04
N GLU A 141 13.04 10.31 -3.03
CA GLU A 141 14.27 11.05 -3.20
C GLU A 141 15.28 10.30 -4.07
N ARG A 142 15.58 9.03 -3.71
CA ARG A 142 16.58 8.21 -4.41
C ARG A 142 16.32 8.07 -5.91
N TYR A 143 15.06 7.96 -6.31
CA TYR A 143 14.69 7.73 -7.71
C TYR A 143 14.11 8.97 -8.40
N GLY A 144 13.99 10.11 -7.72
CA GLY A 144 13.39 11.32 -8.26
C GLY A 144 11.90 11.15 -8.58
N MET A 145 11.14 10.52 -7.68
CA MET A 145 9.69 10.41 -7.73
C MET A 145 9.07 11.46 -6.80
N ALA A 146 7.80 11.80 -7.00
CA ALA A 146 7.09 12.59 -5.99
C ALA A 146 6.73 11.69 -4.79
N CYS A 147 6.83 12.22 -3.58
CA CYS A 147 6.38 11.51 -2.38
C CYS A 147 4.93 11.90 -2.08
N THR A 148 4.02 10.93 -2.15
CA THR A 148 2.61 11.12 -1.74
C THR A 148 2.27 10.40 -0.44
N GLY A 149 3.27 9.73 0.17
CA GLY A 149 3.10 9.03 1.44
C GLY A 149 2.20 7.79 1.35
N GLN A 150 2.18 7.05 2.45
CA GLN A 150 1.19 6.00 2.70
C GLN A 150 -0.11 6.65 3.19
N TYR A 151 -1.24 5.99 2.96
CA TYR A 151 -2.56 6.45 3.40
C TYR A 151 -3.40 5.29 3.92
N PHE A 152 -4.49 5.63 4.60
CA PHE A 152 -5.49 4.67 5.04
C PHE A 152 -6.90 5.28 5.06
N ARG A 153 -7.90 4.60 5.62
CA ARG A 153 -9.25 5.15 5.81
C ARG A 153 -9.67 5.09 7.27
N TYR A 154 -10.54 6.00 7.68
CA TYR A 154 -11.20 5.88 8.98
C TYR A 154 -12.01 4.57 9.10
N PRO A 155 -11.96 3.90 10.26
CA PRO A 155 -12.82 2.75 10.52
C PRO A 155 -14.28 3.19 10.66
N GLU A 156 -15.20 2.39 10.11
CA GLU A 156 -16.64 2.63 10.23
C GLU A 156 -17.16 2.35 11.66
N HIS A 157 -16.57 1.35 12.31
CA HIS A 157 -16.90 0.94 13.67
C HIS A 157 -15.65 0.43 14.38
N GLN A 158 -15.58 0.64 15.69
CA GLN A 158 -14.55 0.09 16.56
C GLN A 158 -15.23 -0.68 17.69
N PRO A 159 -14.86 -1.95 17.92
CA PRO A 159 -15.41 -2.74 19.00
C PRO A 159 -14.87 -2.24 20.35
N ASP A 160 -15.71 -2.35 21.38
CA ASP A 160 -15.33 -1.96 22.75
C ASP A 160 -14.46 -3.03 23.45
N ASN A 161 -14.58 -4.29 23.03
CA ASN A 161 -13.84 -5.39 23.65
C ASN A 161 -12.43 -5.54 23.08
N ILE A 162 -11.51 -5.89 23.98
CA ILE A 162 -10.13 -6.22 23.68
C ILE A 162 -9.92 -7.70 23.99
N ASP A 163 -9.48 -8.46 22.97
CA ASP A 163 -9.27 -9.90 23.04
C ASP A 163 -7.78 -10.26 23.14
N SER A 164 -6.89 -9.33 22.81
CA SER A 164 -5.43 -9.52 22.86
C SER A 164 -4.69 -8.23 23.23
N ASP A 165 -3.53 -8.36 23.85
CA ASP A 165 -2.65 -7.23 24.12
C ASP A 165 -1.80 -6.90 22.89
N CYS A 166 -1.38 -7.93 22.14
CA CYS A 166 -0.52 -7.78 20.97
C CYS A 166 -1.02 -8.59 19.78
N PHE A 167 -1.10 -7.95 18.60
CA PHE A 167 -1.53 -8.58 17.36
C PHE A 167 -0.48 -8.45 16.26
N PHE A 168 -0.16 -9.59 15.64
CA PHE A 168 0.60 -9.66 14.40
C PHE A 168 -0.12 -10.56 13.39
N CYS A 169 -0.26 -10.11 12.15
CA CYS A 169 -0.66 -10.98 11.05
C CYS A 169 0.19 -10.71 9.83
N GLY A 170 0.87 -11.73 9.30
CA GLY A 170 1.70 -11.57 8.12
C GLY A 170 2.55 -12.80 7.82
N LEU A 171 3.06 -12.85 6.58
CA LEU A 171 3.99 -13.91 6.19
C LEU A 171 5.32 -13.75 6.94
N PRO A 172 5.95 -14.88 7.33
CA PRO A 172 7.17 -14.84 8.12
C PRO A 172 8.38 -14.41 7.29
N LYS A 173 8.44 -14.74 6.00
CA LYS A 173 9.53 -14.41 5.06
C LYS A 173 10.92 -14.55 5.72
N ASP A 174 11.71 -13.49 5.77
CA ASP A 174 13.06 -13.39 6.35
C ASP A 174 13.07 -13.03 7.85
N ARG A 175 11.90 -12.84 8.47
CA ARG A 175 11.72 -12.34 9.85
C ARG A 175 11.09 -13.37 10.82
N ALA A 176 11.02 -14.64 10.42
CA ALA A 176 10.40 -15.71 11.24
C ALA A 176 10.99 -15.81 12.65
N GLY A 177 12.33 -15.84 12.76
CA GLY A 177 13.02 -15.95 14.05
C GLY A 177 12.83 -14.71 14.92
N THR A 178 12.79 -13.52 14.32
CA THR A 178 12.50 -12.26 15.04
C THR A 178 11.09 -12.27 15.62
N LEU A 179 10.10 -12.66 14.83
CA LEU A 179 8.71 -12.77 15.28
C LEU A 179 8.54 -13.78 16.42
N GLN A 180 9.22 -14.92 16.33
CA GLN A 180 9.18 -15.93 17.40
C GLN A 180 9.80 -15.43 18.70
N ARG A 181 10.98 -14.80 18.64
CA ARG A 181 11.64 -14.23 19.84
C ARG A 181 10.78 -13.15 20.48
N LEU A 182 10.22 -12.25 19.67
CA LEU A 182 9.33 -11.19 20.15
C LEU A 182 8.09 -11.76 20.83
N ARG A 183 7.44 -12.77 20.21
CA ARG A 183 6.30 -13.45 20.82
C ARG A 183 6.64 -14.06 22.18
N THR A 184 7.73 -14.83 22.26
CA THR A 184 8.18 -15.44 23.53
C THR A 184 8.45 -14.38 24.58
N ARG A 185 9.07 -13.25 24.20
CA ARG A 185 9.35 -12.15 25.13
C ARG A 185 8.05 -11.52 25.66
N LEU A 186 7.09 -11.22 24.78
CA LEU A 186 5.80 -10.64 25.16
C LEU A 186 5.00 -11.59 26.07
N GLU A 187 4.94 -12.87 25.74
CA GLU A 187 4.26 -13.89 26.55
C GLU A 187 4.95 -14.07 27.92
N ALA A 188 6.28 -13.94 28.01
CA ALA A 188 7.02 -13.97 29.28
C ALA A 188 6.71 -12.77 30.19
N GLU A 189 6.29 -11.64 29.64
CA GLU A 189 5.78 -10.48 30.40
C GLU A 189 4.30 -10.64 30.83
N GLY A 190 3.66 -11.77 30.47
CA GLY A 190 2.27 -12.09 30.78
C GLY A 190 1.24 -11.49 29.82
N LEU A 191 1.67 -11.04 28.63
CA LEU A 191 0.80 -10.43 27.62
C LEU A 191 0.15 -11.47 26.71
N THR A 192 -1.12 -11.29 26.38
CA THR A 192 -1.85 -12.14 25.45
C THR A 192 -1.53 -11.77 24.00
N CYS A 193 -0.96 -12.71 23.23
CA CYS A 193 -0.49 -12.48 21.87
C CYS A 193 -1.33 -13.24 20.81
N ASP A 194 -1.93 -12.53 19.86
CA ASP A 194 -2.54 -13.11 18.65
C ASP A 194 -1.59 -12.99 17.45
N PHE A 195 -0.85 -14.06 17.16
CA PHE A 195 0.07 -14.13 16.03
C PHE A 195 -0.50 -15.04 14.93
N VAL A 196 -0.94 -14.44 13.83
CA VAL A 196 -1.44 -15.13 12.65
C VAL A 196 -0.36 -15.17 11.57
N ILE A 197 0.36 -16.29 11.51
CA ILE A 197 1.42 -16.53 10.53
C ILE A 197 0.99 -17.68 9.61
N PRO A 198 0.26 -17.39 8.52
CA PRO A 198 -0.35 -18.42 7.68
C PRO A 198 0.71 -19.22 6.91
N ARG A 199 0.63 -20.55 7.01
CA ARG A 199 1.47 -21.51 6.27
C ARG A 199 0.80 -21.95 4.96
N THR A 200 -0.52 -21.99 4.96
CA THR A 200 -1.33 -22.35 3.79
C THR A 200 -2.23 -21.19 3.35
N PRO A 201 -2.74 -21.17 2.11
CA PRO A 201 -3.71 -20.17 1.67
C PRO A 201 -4.99 -20.13 2.51
N ALA A 202 -5.42 -21.26 3.07
CA ALA A 202 -6.63 -21.37 3.88
C ALA A 202 -6.50 -20.70 5.26
N GLU A 203 -5.27 -20.56 5.77
CA GLU A 203 -4.98 -19.86 7.03
C GLU A 203 -4.93 -18.33 6.88
N LYS A 204 -4.94 -17.81 5.65
CA LYS A 204 -4.87 -16.36 5.40
C LYS A 204 -6.18 -15.70 5.81
N LEU A 205 -6.06 -14.67 6.63
CA LEU A 205 -7.19 -13.77 6.89
C LEU A 205 -7.51 -12.96 5.65
N THR A 206 -8.80 -12.75 5.40
CA THR A 206 -9.24 -11.67 4.53
C THR A 206 -8.91 -10.34 5.19
N TYR A 207 -8.83 -9.26 4.40
CA TYR A 207 -8.53 -7.95 4.96
C TYR A 207 -9.56 -7.48 6.02
N PRO A 208 -10.89 -7.71 5.84
CA PRO A 208 -11.86 -7.44 6.90
C PRO A 208 -11.64 -8.26 8.18
N GLN A 209 -11.31 -9.55 8.07
CA GLN A 209 -11.01 -10.39 9.25
C GLN A 209 -9.74 -9.92 9.98
N TYR A 210 -8.73 -9.48 9.22
CA TYR A 210 -7.52 -8.86 9.77
C TYR A 210 -7.85 -7.59 10.55
N LEU A 211 -8.66 -6.70 9.97
CA LEU A 211 -9.05 -5.44 10.60
C LEU A 211 -9.92 -5.66 11.85
N ASP A 212 -10.82 -6.65 11.86
CA ASP A 212 -11.60 -7.00 13.07
C ASP A 212 -10.69 -7.42 14.24
N ARG A 213 -9.70 -8.29 13.98
CA ARG A 213 -8.71 -8.68 15.00
C ARG A 213 -7.84 -7.52 15.44
N LEU A 214 -7.39 -6.68 14.50
CA LEU A 214 -6.65 -5.46 14.80
C LEU A 214 -7.47 -4.52 15.70
N ALA A 215 -8.76 -4.39 15.44
CA ALA A 215 -9.65 -3.53 16.21
C ALA A 215 -9.86 -4.01 17.66
N ARG A 216 -9.71 -5.32 17.91
CA ARG A 216 -9.81 -5.96 19.25
C ARG A 216 -8.47 -6.18 19.94
N THR A 217 -7.39 -5.56 19.46
CA THR A 217 -6.08 -5.61 20.13
C THR A 217 -5.75 -4.28 20.80
N ARG A 218 -4.81 -4.28 21.75
CA ARG A 218 -4.22 -3.04 22.28
C ARG A 218 -3.08 -2.51 21.41
N CYS A 219 -2.23 -3.41 20.93
CA CYS A 219 -0.98 -3.09 20.26
C CYS A 219 -0.80 -3.88 18.97
N VAL A 220 -0.54 -3.18 17.86
CA VAL A 220 -0.22 -3.77 16.56
C VAL A 220 1.28 -3.91 16.42
N ILE A 221 1.74 -5.08 15.97
CA ILE A 221 3.15 -5.35 15.73
C ILE A 221 3.49 -5.14 14.25
N ASP A 222 4.48 -4.30 13.97
CA ASP A 222 5.01 -4.06 12.63
C ASP A 222 6.52 -4.25 12.54
N ILE A 223 6.93 -5.45 12.15
CA ILE A 223 8.34 -5.81 11.88
C ILE A 223 8.59 -5.70 10.39
N SER A 224 9.45 -4.83 9.93
CA SER A 224 9.71 -4.57 8.52
C SER A 224 10.43 -5.73 7.85
N GLN A 225 10.32 -5.84 6.52
CA GLN A 225 11.21 -6.73 5.76
C GLN A 225 12.58 -6.05 5.60
N LYS A 226 13.65 -6.84 5.46
CA LYS A 226 14.99 -6.28 5.29
C LYS A 226 15.05 -5.31 4.11
N GLY A 227 15.51 -4.09 4.36
CA GLY A 227 15.71 -3.04 3.35
C GLY A 227 14.49 -2.17 3.06
N GLN A 228 13.36 -2.37 3.74
CA GLN A 228 12.23 -1.45 3.68
C GLN A 228 12.41 -0.31 4.69
N THR A 229 12.29 0.94 4.24
CA THR A 229 12.41 2.15 5.08
C THR A 229 11.08 2.89 5.25
N GLY A 230 10.23 2.91 4.22
CA GLY A 230 8.92 3.56 4.28
C GLY A 230 7.90 2.81 5.13
N LEU A 231 6.89 3.54 5.61
CA LEU A 231 5.81 2.96 6.42
C LEU A 231 5.14 1.80 5.70
N THR A 232 5.03 0.66 6.40
CA THR A 232 4.01 -0.32 6.03
C THR A 232 2.61 0.29 6.24
N ARG A 233 1.56 -0.48 5.98
CA ARG A 233 0.20 -0.04 6.31
C ARG A 233 -0.11 -0.09 7.81
N ARG A 234 0.59 -0.92 8.60
CA ARG A 234 0.32 -1.12 10.04
C ARG A 234 0.44 0.13 10.90
N PRO A 235 1.44 1.00 10.69
CA PRO A 235 1.50 2.28 11.40
C PRO A 235 0.24 3.13 11.23
N LEU A 236 -0.32 3.18 10.01
CA LEU A 236 -1.56 3.91 9.76
C LEU A 236 -2.77 3.14 10.29
N GLU A 237 -2.82 1.81 10.13
CA GLU A 237 -3.90 1.02 10.74
C GLU A 237 -3.95 1.23 12.26
N ALA A 238 -2.81 1.24 12.94
CA ALA A 238 -2.71 1.56 14.37
C ALA A 238 -3.17 3.01 14.66
N LEU A 239 -2.73 3.99 13.86
CA LEU A 239 -3.16 5.39 14.01
C LEU A 239 -4.69 5.56 13.90
N PHE A 240 -5.30 4.96 12.89
CA PHE A 240 -6.72 5.16 12.59
C PHE A 240 -7.65 4.36 13.52
N TYR A 241 -7.22 3.18 13.98
CA TYR A 241 -7.93 2.37 14.99
C TYR A 241 -7.56 2.72 16.44
N GLY A 242 -6.77 3.77 16.66
CA GLY A 242 -6.34 4.18 17.99
C GLY A 242 -5.69 3.04 18.75
N LYS A 243 -4.67 2.40 18.15
CA LYS A 243 -3.90 1.30 18.74
C LYS A 243 -2.47 1.75 19.01
N LYS A 244 -1.84 1.10 19.98
CA LYS A 244 -0.39 1.20 20.12
C LYS A 244 0.27 0.49 18.94
N LEU A 245 1.48 0.92 18.63
CA LEU A 245 2.32 0.29 17.62
C LEU A 245 3.64 -0.12 18.24
N LEU A 246 4.04 -1.36 17.98
CA LEU A 246 5.37 -1.86 18.28
C LEU A 246 6.07 -2.16 16.96
N THR A 247 7.18 -1.48 16.67
CA THR A 247 7.84 -1.54 15.36
C THR A 247 9.36 -1.57 15.43
N ASP A 248 10.01 -2.13 14.42
CA ASP A 248 11.45 -2.08 14.22
C ASP A 248 11.88 -0.96 13.25
N ASN A 249 10.95 -0.17 12.72
CA ASN A 249 11.24 0.90 11.79
C ASN A 249 11.47 2.23 12.55
N PRO A 250 12.71 2.71 12.70
CA PRO A 250 12.98 3.96 13.42
C PRO A 250 12.51 5.21 12.68
N GLU A 251 12.29 5.12 11.36
CA GLU A 251 11.85 6.26 10.53
C GLU A 251 10.47 6.77 10.94
N ILE A 252 9.67 5.96 11.66
CA ILE A 252 8.37 6.38 12.17
C ILE A 252 8.45 7.63 13.05
N ALA A 253 9.58 7.87 13.73
CA ALA A 253 9.79 9.04 14.57
C ALA A 253 9.84 10.37 13.79
N ARG A 254 9.95 10.31 12.46
CA ARG A 254 9.98 11.50 11.57
C ARG A 254 8.58 11.96 11.15
N TYR A 255 7.55 11.15 11.41
CA TYR A 255 6.17 11.46 11.06
C TYR A 255 5.51 12.31 12.16
N ASP A 256 4.67 13.26 11.75
CA ASP A 256 3.98 14.21 12.63
C ASP A 256 2.96 13.57 13.58
N PHE A 257 2.47 12.37 13.26
CA PHE A 257 1.62 11.56 14.14
C PHE A 257 2.41 10.81 15.23
N TYR A 258 3.75 10.78 15.17
CA TYR A 258 4.55 10.06 16.15
C TYR A 258 4.32 10.59 17.56
N ARG A 259 4.03 9.67 18.49
CA ARG A 259 3.99 9.92 19.92
C ARG A 259 4.70 8.75 20.61
N PRO A 260 5.68 8.99 21.49
CA PRO A 260 6.37 7.90 22.19
C PRO A 260 5.43 7.08 23.10
N GLN A 261 4.27 7.63 23.50
CA GLN A 261 3.23 6.92 24.24
C GLN A 261 2.42 5.95 23.35
N ASN A 262 2.43 6.17 22.03
CA ASN A 262 1.66 5.36 21.07
C ASN A 262 2.56 4.42 20.27
N VAL A 263 3.86 4.69 20.20
CA VAL A 263 4.81 3.94 19.37
C VAL A 263 6.02 3.52 20.20
N PHE A 264 6.29 2.21 20.22
CA PHE A 264 7.49 1.60 20.79
C PHE A 264 8.40 1.09 19.67
N ILE A 265 9.64 1.56 19.65
CA ILE A 265 10.65 1.26 18.64
C ILE A 265 11.63 0.21 19.20
N LEU A 266 11.53 -1.02 18.70
CA LEU A 266 12.40 -2.12 19.06
C LEU A 266 13.88 -1.80 18.77
N GLY A 267 14.75 -2.15 19.72
CA GLY A 267 16.19 -1.87 19.63
C GLY A 267 16.57 -0.42 19.93
N LYS A 268 15.60 0.47 20.17
CA LYS A 268 15.81 1.84 20.63
C LYS A 268 15.23 2.04 22.03
N ASP A 269 13.98 1.66 22.23
CA ASP A 269 13.28 1.84 23.49
C ASP A 269 13.61 0.68 24.46
N PRO A 270 13.63 0.92 25.79
CA PRO A 270 14.07 -0.08 26.75
C PRO A 270 13.05 -1.25 26.87
N GLU A 271 13.50 -2.47 26.61
CA GLU A 271 12.63 -3.65 26.57
C GLU A 271 11.94 -3.96 27.91
N GLU A 272 12.50 -3.51 29.03
CA GLU A 272 11.88 -3.61 30.36
C GLU A 272 10.60 -2.77 30.49
N GLN A 273 10.39 -1.78 29.60
CA GLN A 273 9.19 -0.93 29.60
C GLN A 273 8.06 -1.49 28.71
N LEU A 274 8.27 -2.64 28.05
CA LEU A 274 7.37 -3.16 27.03
C LEU A 274 5.93 -3.33 27.51
N ARG A 275 5.76 -3.98 28.67
CA ARG A 275 4.45 -4.19 29.28
C ARG A 275 3.79 -2.89 29.69
N ALA A 276 4.53 -2.03 30.40
CA ALA A 276 4.04 -0.73 30.84
C ALA A 276 3.62 0.15 29.65
N PHE A 277 4.38 0.12 28.55
CA PHE A 277 4.01 0.79 27.31
C PHE A 277 2.68 0.26 26.78
N ILE A 278 2.50 -1.05 26.63
CA ILE A 278 1.28 -1.67 26.06
C ILE A 278 0.03 -1.35 26.90
N GLU A 279 0.16 -1.36 28.23
CA GLU A 279 -0.96 -1.14 29.16
C GLU A 279 -1.26 0.35 29.40
N SER A 280 -0.32 1.25 29.11
CA SER A 280 -0.51 2.69 29.32
C SER A 280 -1.57 3.32 28.40
N PRO A 281 -2.16 4.47 28.76
CA PRO A 281 -3.06 5.20 27.87
C PRO A 281 -2.40 5.62 26.55
N LEU A 282 -3.22 5.87 25.53
CA LEU A 282 -2.78 6.51 24.29
C LEU A 282 -2.69 8.02 24.47
N ALA A 283 -1.70 8.64 23.84
CA ALA A 283 -1.66 10.07 23.62
C ALA A 283 -2.53 10.44 22.41
N GLU A 284 -3.26 11.54 22.53
CA GLU A 284 -4.08 12.06 21.43
C GLU A 284 -3.21 12.50 20.24
N VAL A 285 -3.64 12.14 19.03
CA VAL A 285 -3.09 12.68 17.78
C VAL A 285 -4.13 13.64 17.21
N PRO A 286 -3.77 14.92 16.96
CA PRO A 286 -4.72 15.91 16.44
C PRO A 286 -5.41 15.43 15.16
N GLU A 287 -6.70 15.72 15.04
CA GLU A 287 -7.49 15.29 13.89
C GLU A 287 -6.94 15.86 12.57
N THR A 288 -6.39 17.07 12.58
CA THR A 288 -5.72 17.68 11.41
C THR A 288 -4.53 16.86 10.93
N VAL A 289 -3.79 16.21 11.84
CA VAL A 289 -2.68 15.33 11.52
C VAL A 289 -3.21 14.01 10.97
N ARG A 290 -4.20 13.39 11.62
CA ARG A 290 -4.81 12.13 11.16
C ARG A 290 -5.42 12.26 9.76
N ALA A 291 -6.16 13.34 9.52
CA ALA A 291 -6.82 13.60 8.24
C ALA A 291 -5.83 13.72 7.08
N ALA A 292 -4.59 14.17 7.31
CA ALA A 292 -3.56 14.23 6.27
C ALA A 292 -3.16 12.86 5.71
N TYR A 293 -3.41 11.77 6.45
CA TYR A 293 -3.16 10.39 6.03
C TYR A 293 -4.42 9.66 5.55
N ASP A 294 -5.57 10.33 5.52
CA ASP A 294 -6.82 9.74 5.06
C ASP A 294 -6.85 9.67 3.53
N VAL A 295 -7.49 8.62 3.01
CA VAL A 295 -7.64 8.36 1.58
C VAL A 295 -8.27 9.54 0.84
N ASN A 296 -9.13 10.33 1.49
CA ASN A 296 -9.77 11.49 0.89
C ASN A 296 -8.84 12.70 0.72
N GLU A 297 -7.79 12.82 1.52
CA GLU A 297 -6.75 13.82 1.31
C GLU A 297 -5.69 13.28 0.35
N TRP A 298 -5.26 12.04 0.53
CA TRP A 298 -4.28 11.40 -0.33
C TRP A 298 -4.69 11.37 -1.81
N ILE A 299 -5.95 11.05 -2.11
CA ILE A 299 -6.43 10.94 -3.50
C ILE A 299 -6.37 12.28 -4.25
N ARG A 300 -6.35 13.42 -3.54
CA ARG A 300 -6.29 14.76 -4.14
C ARG A 300 -5.01 15.03 -4.90
N HIS A 301 -3.92 14.31 -4.62
CA HIS A 301 -2.70 14.39 -5.42
C HIS A 301 -2.90 13.96 -6.88
N TYR A 302 -3.99 13.22 -7.16
CA TYR A 302 -4.25 12.62 -8.46
C TYR A 302 -5.55 13.10 -9.10
N LEU A 303 -6.44 13.72 -8.32
CA LEU A 303 -7.66 14.30 -8.86
C LEU A 303 -7.29 15.44 -9.83
N PRO A 304 -7.87 15.44 -11.03
CA PRO A 304 -7.63 16.47 -12.04
C PRO A 304 -8.22 17.84 -11.72
#